data_AF-A0A091MEF3-F1
#
_entry.id   AF-A0A091MEF3-F1
#
_cell.length_a   1.000
_cell.length_b   1.000
_cell.length_c   1.000
_cell.angle_alpha   90.00
_cell.angle_beta   90.00
_cell.angle_gamma   90.00
#
_symmetry.space_group_name_H-M   'P 1'
#
loop_
_entity.id
_entity.type
_entity.pdbx_description
1 polymer ?
#
loop_
_entity_poly.entity_id
_entity_poly.type
_entity_poly.pdbx_seq_one_letter_code
_entity_poly.pdbx_strand_id
1 'polypeptide(L)'
;VRYATWSIIMDSVVPSDKGNYTCIVENKYGSINHTYQLDVVERSPHRPILQAGLPANKTVALGSNVEFVCKVYSDPQPHIQWLKHIEVNGSKIGPDNLPYVQILKV
;
A
#
# COMPACT_ATOMS: atom_id res chain seq x y z
N VAL A 1 15.06 9.31 -22.67
CA VAL A 1 16.32 9.87 -22.10
C VAL A 1 16.77 11.01 -22.97
N ARG A 2 17.03 12.18 -22.40
CA ARG A 2 17.60 13.35 -23.10
C ARG A 2 18.86 13.81 -22.37
N TYR A 3 19.89 14.15 -23.12
CA TYR A 3 21.13 14.71 -22.60
C TYR A 3 21.06 16.23 -22.69
N ALA A 4 21.45 16.92 -21.64
CA ALA A 4 21.64 18.35 -21.61
C ALA A 4 23.01 18.67 -21.00
N THR A 5 23.41 19.94 -20.99
CA THR A 5 24.71 20.34 -20.47
C THR A 5 24.87 19.81 -19.03
N TRP A 6 25.86 18.92 -18.84
CA TRP A 6 26.18 18.27 -17.56
C TRP A 6 25.02 17.48 -16.92
N SER A 7 24.03 17.03 -17.69
CA SER A 7 22.85 16.35 -17.17
C SER A 7 22.30 15.25 -18.06
N ILE A 8 21.75 14.22 -17.43
CA ILE A 8 20.93 13.18 -18.04
C ILE A 8 19.52 13.31 -17.48
N ILE A 9 18.52 13.33 -18.36
CA ILE A 9 17.11 13.49 -17.97
C ILE A 9 16.33 12.30 -18.51
N MET A 10 15.60 11.64 -17.61
CA MET A 10 14.80 10.45 -17.91
C MET A 10 13.35 10.75 -17.52
N ASP A 11 12.48 10.82 -18.52
CA ASP A 11 11.05 11.07 -18.34
C ASP A 11 10.30 9.73 -18.30
N SER A 12 9.25 9.64 -17.48
CA SER A 12 8.40 8.44 -17.35
C SER A 12 9.19 7.15 -17.03
N VAL A 13 10.08 7.24 -16.04
CA VAL A 13 10.90 6.10 -15.59
C VAL A 13 10.04 4.93 -15.12
N VAL A 14 10.51 3.72 -15.41
CA VAL A 14 9.88 2.45 -15.03
C VAL A 14 10.77 1.68 -14.06
N PRO A 15 10.25 0.67 -13.31
CA PRO A 15 11.05 -0.09 -12.35
C PRO A 15 12.33 -0.72 -12.91
N SER A 16 12.38 -1.03 -14.22
CA SER A 16 13.57 -1.54 -14.90
C SER A 16 14.70 -0.51 -15.06
N ASP A 17 14.41 0.78 -14.92
CA ASP A 17 15.42 1.85 -14.93
C ASP A 17 16.15 1.97 -13.58
N LYS A 18 15.73 1.22 -12.55
CA LYS A 18 16.40 1.20 -11.25
C LYS A 18 17.85 0.74 -11.41
N GLY A 19 18.79 1.54 -10.89
CA GLY A 19 20.21 1.22 -11.02
C GLY A 19 21.14 2.36 -10.66
N ASN A 20 22.43 2.13 -10.90
CA ASN A 20 23.48 3.11 -10.68
C ASN A 20 23.85 3.80 -11.99
N TYR A 21 23.80 5.13 -11.98
CA TYR A 21 24.14 5.98 -13.12
C TYR A 21 25.40 6.76 -12.80
N THR A 22 26.49 6.45 -13.50
CA THR A 22 27.76 7.13 -13.33
C THR A 22 27.97 8.16 -14.43
N CYS A 23 28.12 9.43 -14.05
CA CYS A 23 28.63 10.45 -14.97
C CYS A 23 30.15 10.41 -14.97
N ILE A 24 30.76 10.47 -16.15
CA ILE A 24 32.20 10.52 -16.36
C ILE A 24 32.48 11.78 -17.16
N VAL A 25 33.31 12.66 -16.61
CA VAL A 25 33.71 13.92 -17.26
C VAL A 25 35.23 13.92 -17.39
N GLU A 26 35.70 14.01 -18.64
CA GLU A 26 37.12 13.88 -18.96
C GLU A 26 37.64 15.08 -19.75
N ASN A 27 38.91 15.41 -19.54
CA ASN A 27 39.69 16.32 -20.35
C ASN A 27 41.14 15.82 -20.48
N LYS A 28 41.99 16.54 -21.22
CA LYS A 28 43.41 16.16 -21.41
C LYS A 28 44.26 16.12 -20.13
N TYR A 29 43.74 16.64 -19.01
CA TYR A 29 44.45 16.73 -17.73
C TYR A 29 43.92 15.75 -16.68
N GLY A 30 42.80 15.05 -16.94
CA GLY A 30 42.23 14.09 -16.00
C GLY A 30 40.79 13.72 -16.30
N SER A 31 40.26 12.83 -15.45
CA SER A 31 38.88 12.37 -15.49
C SER A 31 38.31 12.35 -14.09
N ILE A 32 37.06 12.78 -13.94
CA ILE A 32 36.30 12.70 -12.70
C ILE A 32 35.01 11.93 -12.95
N ASN A 33 34.52 11.24 -11.93
CA ASN A 33 33.25 10.54 -12.00
C ASN A 33 32.40 10.74 -10.75
N HIS A 34 31.10 10.55 -10.90
CA HIS A 34 30.17 10.52 -9.78
C HIS A 34 29.01 9.58 -10.09
N THR A 35 28.60 8.78 -9.11
CA THR A 35 27.56 7.75 -9.27
C THR A 35 26.32 8.12 -8.47
N TYR A 36 25.19 8.21 -9.16
CA TYR A 36 23.86 8.35 -8.58
C TYR A 36 23.16 6.99 -8.51
N GLN A 37 22.42 6.74 -7.43
CA GLN A 37 21.53 5.59 -7.33
C GLN A 37 20.11 6.04 -7.62
N LEU A 38 19.52 5.52 -8.70
CA LEU A 38 18.12 5.72 -9.05
C LEU A 38 17.29 4.58 -8.46
N ASP A 39 16.35 4.93 -7.58
CA ASP A 39 15.32 4.01 -7.10
C ASP A 39 13.96 4.43 -7.67
N VAL A 40 13.29 3.51 -8.35
CA VAL A 40 11.98 3.72 -8.98
C VAL A 40 10.98 2.82 -8.28
N VAL A 41 10.00 3.42 -7.61
CA VAL A 41 8.96 2.71 -6.87
C VAL A 41 7.65 2.79 -7.64
N GLU A 42 7.12 1.63 -8.03
CA GLU A 42 5.77 1.56 -8.58
C GLU A 42 4.75 1.88 -7.48
N ARG A 43 3.90 2.86 -7.74
CA ARG A 43 2.88 3.36 -6.82
C ARG A 43 1.51 3.05 -7.38
N SER A 44 0.57 2.73 -6.49
CA SER A 44 -0.80 2.40 -6.87
C SER A 44 -1.78 3.14 -5.97
N PRO A 45 -2.25 4.34 -6.38
CA PRO A 45 -3.10 5.19 -5.54
C PRO A 45 -4.57 4.72 -5.56
N HIS A 46 -4.81 3.42 -5.40
CA HIS A 46 -6.15 2.85 -5.26
C HIS A 46 -6.61 2.87 -3.80
N ARG A 47 -7.94 2.83 -3.59
CA ARG A 47 -8.52 2.55 -2.28
C ARG A 47 -8.02 1.19 -1.74
N PRO A 48 -7.95 0.97 -0.42
CA PRO A 48 -7.55 -0.33 0.13
C PRO A 48 -8.39 -1.47 -0.45
N ILE A 49 -7.72 -2.53 -0.89
CA ILE A 49 -8.36 -3.70 -1.49
C ILE A 49 -8.28 -4.86 -0.49
N LEU A 50 -9.43 -5.45 -0.18
CA LEU A 50 -9.51 -6.63 0.67
C LEU A 50 -9.26 -7.89 -0.17
N GLN A 51 -8.47 -8.82 0.36
CA GLN A 51 -8.26 -10.11 -0.30
C GLN A 51 -9.58 -10.88 -0.37
N ALA A 52 -9.97 -11.30 -1.58
CA ALA A 52 -11.17 -12.10 -1.78
C ALA A 52 -11.13 -13.40 -0.96
N GLY A 53 -12.31 -13.80 -0.45
CA GLY A 53 -12.46 -14.97 0.41
C GLY A 53 -12.06 -14.75 1.87
N LEU A 54 -11.59 -13.55 2.24
CA LEU A 54 -11.31 -13.15 3.60
C LEU A 54 -12.12 -11.90 4.00
N PRO A 55 -12.55 -11.79 5.28
CA PRO A 55 -12.62 -12.87 6.27
C PRO A 55 -13.62 -13.96 5.86
N ALA A 56 -13.27 -15.22 6.12
CA ALA A 56 -14.13 -16.37 5.83
C ALA A 56 -15.11 -16.64 6.98
N ASN A 57 -16.29 -17.17 6.64
CA ASN A 57 -17.25 -17.64 7.63
C ASN A 57 -16.66 -18.82 8.41
N LYS A 58 -16.82 -18.80 9.73
CA LYS A 58 -16.35 -19.86 10.62
C LYS A 58 -17.44 -20.26 11.60
N THR A 59 -17.55 -21.56 11.83
CA THR A 59 -18.42 -22.15 12.85
C THR A 59 -17.52 -22.88 13.84
N VAL A 60 -17.66 -22.56 15.13
CA VAL A 60 -16.88 -23.16 16.21
C VAL A 60 -17.81 -23.63 17.31
N ALA A 61 -17.37 -24.63 18.08
CA ALA A 61 -18.08 -25.09 19.27
C ALA A 61 -18.12 -23.99 20.35
N LEU A 62 -19.13 -24.06 21.21
CA LEU A 62 -19.24 -23.13 22.35
C LEU A 62 -18.02 -23.25 23.26
N GLY A 63 -17.48 -22.11 23.69
CA GLY A 63 -16.27 -22.04 24.52
C GLY A 63 -14.95 -22.16 23.76
N SER A 64 -14.98 -22.47 22.46
CA SER A 64 -13.77 -22.51 21.62
C SER A 64 -13.39 -21.12 21.10
N ASN A 65 -12.10 -20.95 20.80
CA ASN A 65 -11.58 -19.74 20.18
C ASN A 65 -11.77 -19.75 18.67
N VAL A 66 -11.98 -18.57 18.08
CA VAL A 66 -12.07 -18.37 16.62
C VAL A 66 -11.17 -17.21 16.20
N GLU A 67 -10.58 -17.33 15.02
CA GLU A 67 -9.72 -16.30 14.43
C GLU A 67 -10.29 -15.86 13.08
N PHE A 68 -10.40 -14.56 12.86
CA PHE A 68 -10.72 -13.98 11.57
C PHE A 68 -9.49 -13.25 11.01
N VAL A 69 -9.21 -13.48 9.74
CA VAL A 69 -8.07 -12.87 9.04
C VAL A 69 -8.60 -11.91 8.00
N CYS A 70 -8.07 -10.69 7.97
CA CYS A 70 -8.32 -9.69 6.95
C CYS A 70 -6.99 -9.27 6.36
N LYS A 71 -6.80 -9.48 5.05
CA LYS A 71 -5.61 -9.06 4.32
C LYS A 71 -5.97 -7.86 3.46
N VAL A 72 -5.21 -6.79 3.62
CA VAL A 72 -5.48 -5.50 2.98
C VAL A 72 -4.27 -5.12 2.13
N TYR A 73 -4.52 -4.81 0.86
CA TYR A 73 -3.52 -4.28 -0.06
C TYR A 73 -3.76 -2.79 -0.24
N SER A 74 -2.77 -1.97 0.11
CA SER A 74 -2.85 -0.52 0.04
C SER A 74 -1.44 0.08 -0.03
N ASP A 75 -1.21 0.96 -1.00
CA ASP A 75 0.01 1.78 -1.08
C ASP A 75 0.01 2.90 -0.02
N PRO A 76 -1.06 3.71 0.13
CA PRO A 76 -1.17 4.59 1.29
C PRO A 76 -1.44 3.76 2.56
N GLN A 77 -0.89 4.19 3.70
CA GLN A 77 -1.13 3.56 5.00
C GLN A 77 -2.64 3.53 5.33
N PRO A 78 -3.29 2.35 5.40
CA PRO A 78 -4.71 2.28 5.71
C PRO A 78 -4.97 2.33 7.22
N HIS A 79 -6.19 2.73 7.58
CA HIS A 79 -6.78 2.54 8.91
C HIS A 79 -7.75 1.35 8.86
N ILE A 80 -7.52 0.34 9.70
CA ILE A 80 -8.25 -0.93 9.67
C ILE A 80 -9.01 -1.10 10.98
N GLN A 81 -10.28 -1.50 10.92
CA GLN A 81 -11.08 -1.78 12.11
C GLN A 81 -11.91 -3.04 11.92
N TRP A 82 -12.04 -3.82 12.97
CA TRP A 82 -12.95 -4.95 13.04
C TRP A 82 -14.25 -4.53 13.69
N LEU A 83 -15.36 -4.74 12.98
CA LEU A 83 -16.70 -4.36 13.42
C LEU A 83 -17.58 -5.60 13.55
N LYS A 84 -18.37 -5.64 14.62
CA LYS A 84 -19.43 -6.62 14.82
C LYS A 84 -20.78 -5.91 14.68
N HIS A 85 -21.62 -6.38 13.76
CA HIS A 85 -23.01 -5.92 13.72
C HIS A 85 -23.74 -6.42 14.97
N ILE A 86 -24.48 -5.52 15.62
CA ILE A 86 -25.26 -5.81 16.84
C ILE A 86 -26.72 -5.46 16.64
N GLU A 87 -27.58 -6.01 17.49
CA GLU A 87 -29.01 -5.67 17.55
C GLU A 87 -29.28 -4.89 18.83
N VAL A 88 -29.97 -3.75 18.71
CA VAL A 88 -30.40 -2.92 19.84
C VAL A 88 -31.92 -2.81 19.77
N ASN A 89 -32.60 -3.25 20.82
CA ASN A 89 -34.07 -3.27 20.91
C ASN A 89 -34.75 -3.95 19.71
N GLY A 90 -34.14 -5.01 19.18
CA GLY A 90 -34.65 -5.76 18.02
C GLY A 90 -34.37 -5.13 16.65
N SER A 91 -33.72 -3.97 16.58
CA SER A 91 -33.29 -3.35 15.32
C SER A 91 -31.77 -3.48 15.14
N LYS A 92 -31.34 -3.77 13.90
CA LYS A 92 -29.93 -3.70 13.47
C LYS A 92 -29.53 -2.30 13.01
N ILE A 93 -30.50 -1.42 12.82
CA ILE A 93 -30.33 -0.11 12.19
C ILE A 93 -30.80 0.96 13.17
N GLY A 94 -30.00 2.01 13.32
CA GLY A 94 -30.29 3.17 14.12
C GLY A 94 -31.30 4.12 13.49
N PRO A 95 -31.76 5.12 14.24
CA PRO A 95 -32.68 6.15 13.74
C PRO A 95 -32.06 7.02 12.62
N ASP A 96 -30.73 6.99 12.48
CA ASP A 96 -29.93 7.63 11.44
C ASP A 96 -29.79 6.77 10.17
N ASN A 97 -30.45 5.62 10.11
CA ASN A 97 -30.33 4.64 9.03
C ASN A 97 -28.92 4.02 8.88
N LEU A 98 -28.11 4.07 9.95
CA LEU A 98 -26.80 3.41 10.02
C LEU A 98 -26.89 2.10 10.82
N PRO A 99 -26.09 1.08 10.48
CA PRO A 99 -26.08 -0.16 11.24
C PRO A 99 -25.49 0.06 12.64
N TYR A 100 -26.11 -0.55 13.65
CA TYR A 100 -25.48 -0.65 14.97
C TYR A 100 -24.28 -1.58 14.89
N VAL A 101 -23.11 -1.04 15.24
CA VAL A 101 -21.85 -1.77 15.22
C VAL A 101 -21.11 -1.61 16.53
N GLN A 102 -20.39 -2.66 16.93
CA GLN A 102 -19.44 -2.65 18.02
C GLN A 102 -18.03 -2.80 17.44
N ILE A 103 -17.11 -1.93 17.85
CA ILE A 103 -15.69 -2.04 17.50
C ILE A 103 -15.10 -3.19 18.31
N LEU A 104 -14.57 -4.20 17.62
CA LEU A 104 -13.87 -5.33 18.24
C LEU A 104 -12.38 -5.05 18.38
N LYS A 105 -11.79 -4.38 17.39
CA LYS A 105 -10.36 -4.07 17.33
C LYS A 105 -10.10 -2.91 16.36
N VAL A 106 -9.11 -2.08 16.69
CA VAL A 106 -8.50 -1.04 15.85
C VAL A 106 -7.06 -1.47 15.54
#